data_AF-A0A6P2B4V0-F1
#
_entry.id   AF-A0A6P2B4V0-F1
#
_cell.length_a   1.000
_cell.length_b   1.000
_cell.length_c   1.000
_cell.angle_alpha   90.00
_cell.angle_beta   90.00
_cell.angle_gamma   90.00
#
_symmetry.space_group_name_H-M   'P 1'
#
loop_
_entity.id
_entity.type
_entity.pdbx_description
1 polymer ?
#
loop_
_entity_poly.entity_id
_entity_poly.type
_entity_poly.pdbx_seq_one_letter_code
_entity_poly.pdbx_strand_id
1 'polypeptide(L)'
;MRWLIFILLILAGGAYTLTWVNTPPVALSFNAYDLAEWVTLHPVAENTSHPMQTALMLRLALVLLIWMLALHVRYNFNANGRGRWAGYAVLLALLAAIFPPLEILTEPQNTNYQQQAILFSAAVLGTMVALSGWFMRYTRWLINLIGVGAIVCSFAGLLAARNLLIGFSMPVIFGWGGFLFVLAVGMSMAINTLTRSSDPVSK
;
A
#
# COMPACT_ATOMS: atom_id res chain seq x y z
N MET A 1 -17.11 -15.89 0.42
CA MET A 1 -16.68 -14.67 1.13
C MET A 1 -15.16 -14.52 1.26
N ARG A 2 -14.42 -15.50 1.77
CA ARG A 2 -12.95 -15.38 1.96
C ARG A 2 -12.18 -15.05 0.66
N TRP A 3 -12.52 -15.70 -0.44
CA TRP A 3 -11.96 -15.42 -1.76
C TRP A 3 -12.34 -14.04 -2.32
N LEU A 4 -13.53 -13.54 -2.01
CA LEU A 4 -13.97 -12.22 -2.46
C LEU A 4 -13.10 -11.11 -1.83
N ILE A 5 -12.85 -11.19 -0.52
CA ILE A 5 -11.93 -10.26 0.15
C ILE A 5 -10.55 -10.32 -0.51
N PHE A 6 -10.02 -11.53 -0.74
CA PHE A 6 -8.72 -11.70 -1.38
C PHE A 6 -8.66 -11.05 -2.78
N ILE A 7 -9.69 -11.25 -3.60
CA ILE A 7 -9.80 -10.61 -4.92
C ILE A 7 -9.86 -9.09 -4.79
N LEU A 8 -10.62 -8.54 -3.84
CA LEU A 8 -10.68 -7.10 -3.60
C LEU A 8 -9.31 -6.53 -3.23
N LEU A 9 -8.50 -7.24 -2.44
CA LEU A 9 -7.16 -6.77 -2.08
C LEU A 9 -6.18 -6.82 -3.26
N ILE A 10 -6.29 -7.82 -4.15
CA ILE A 10 -5.54 -7.85 -5.40
C ILE A 10 -5.97 -6.68 -6.30
N LEU A 11 -7.27 -6.43 -6.42
CA LEU A 11 -7.81 -5.32 -7.16
C LEU A 11 -7.34 -3.98 -6.59
N ALA A 12 -7.24 -3.85 -5.26
CA ALA A 12 -6.66 -2.66 -4.64
C ALA A 12 -5.19 -2.48 -5.04
N GLY A 13 -4.38 -3.55 -5.02
CA GLY A 13 -2.99 -3.50 -5.49
C GLY A 13 -2.86 -3.10 -6.96
N GLY A 14 -3.72 -3.63 -7.83
CA GLY A 14 -3.77 -3.21 -9.24
C GLY A 14 -4.31 -1.78 -9.43
N ALA A 15 -5.30 -1.37 -8.65
CA ALA A 15 -5.84 -0.02 -8.68
C ALA A 15 -4.79 1.02 -8.25
N TYR A 16 -3.94 0.68 -7.28
CA TYR A 16 -2.82 1.51 -6.87
C TYR A 16 -1.91 1.86 -8.06
N THR A 17 -1.52 0.87 -8.88
CA THR A 17 -0.68 1.11 -10.07
C THR A 17 -1.43 1.81 -11.20
N LEU A 18 -2.73 1.50 -11.39
CA LEU A 18 -3.58 2.13 -12.41
C LEU A 18 -3.79 3.63 -12.21
N THR A 19 -3.55 4.15 -11.00
CA THR A 19 -3.72 5.58 -10.70
C THR A 19 -2.85 6.48 -11.58
N TRP A 20 -1.71 5.97 -12.03
CA TRP A 20 -0.66 6.78 -12.67
C TRP A 20 -0.48 6.48 -14.17
N VAL A 21 -1.24 5.53 -14.72
CA VAL A 21 -1.13 5.14 -16.14
C VAL A 21 -1.39 6.30 -17.10
N ASN A 22 -2.20 7.27 -16.69
CA ASN A 22 -2.57 8.43 -17.51
C ASN A 22 -1.69 9.66 -17.22
N THR A 23 -0.58 9.52 -16.49
CA THR A 23 0.33 10.62 -16.15
C THR A 23 1.69 10.39 -16.82
N PRO A 24 1.90 10.85 -18.08
CA PRO A 24 3.07 10.52 -18.90
C PRO A 24 4.45 10.76 -18.26
N PRO A 25 4.70 11.82 -17.47
CA PRO A 25 6.02 12.05 -16.87
C PRO A 25 6.31 11.20 -15.63
N VAL A 26 5.37 10.35 -15.16
CA VAL A 26 5.48 9.56 -13.91
C VAL A 26 5.59 8.05 -14.20
N ALA A 27 5.64 7.67 -15.48
CA ALA A 27 5.45 6.29 -15.95
C ALA A 27 6.73 5.44 -16.02
N LEU A 28 7.92 5.99 -15.75
CA LEU A 28 9.18 5.28 -15.99
C LEU A 28 9.58 4.30 -14.88
N SER A 29 9.05 4.43 -13.66
CA SER A 29 9.38 3.56 -12.52
C SER A 29 8.14 2.93 -11.88
N PHE A 30 7.51 2.00 -12.60
CA PHE A 30 6.36 1.17 -12.16
C PHE A 30 5.26 1.97 -11.42
N ASN A 31 5.05 3.24 -11.79
CA ASN A 31 3.91 4.04 -11.35
C ASN A 31 3.76 4.24 -9.82
N ALA A 32 4.85 4.24 -9.05
CA ALA A 32 4.78 4.58 -7.62
C ALA A 32 6.01 5.28 -7.05
N TYR A 33 7.12 5.27 -7.79
CA TYR A 33 8.42 5.75 -7.31
C TYR A 33 8.86 7.06 -7.95
N ASP A 34 8.39 7.33 -9.17
CA ASP A 34 8.83 8.49 -9.95
C ASP A 34 8.54 9.80 -9.22
N LEU A 35 7.31 10.00 -8.70
CA LEU A 35 6.94 11.27 -8.06
C LEU A 35 7.89 11.66 -6.91
N ALA A 36 8.47 10.70 -6.19
CA ALA A 36 9.40 10.99 -5.11
C ALA A 36 10.80 11.39 -5.61
N GLU A 37 11.24 10.78 -6.71
CA GLU A 37 12.52 11.08 -7.35
C GLU A 37 12.49 12.47 -8.01
N TRP A 38 11.39 12.81 -8.69
CA TRP A 38 11.14 14.16 -9.20
C TRP A 38 11.19 15.23 -8.11
N VAL A 39 10.69 14.90 -6.92
CA VAL A 39 10.68 15.81 -5.77
C VAL A 39 12.07 16.03 -5.17
N THR A 40 12.97 15.04 -5.24
CA THR A 40 14.36 15.25 -4.81
C THR A 40 15.22 15.99 -5.84
N LEU A 41 14.82 16.01 -7.11
CA LEU A 41 15.61 16.61 -8.19
C LEU A 41 15.19 18.06 -8.53
N HIS A 42 13.96 18.47 -8.22
CA HIS A 42 13.44 19.75 -8.66
C HIS A 42 13.53 20.84 -7.55
N PRO A 43 14.16 22.00 -7.81
CA PRO A 43 14.38 23.05 -6.79
C PRO A 43 13.08 23.66 -6.23
N VAL A 44 11.99 23.59 -6.99
CA VAL A 44 10.64 23.99 -6.49
C VAL A 44 10.19 23.13 -5.32
N ALA A 45 10.60 21.86 -5.28
CA ALA A 45 10.22 20.94 -4.22
C ALA A 45 11.12 21.09 -2.97
N GLU A 46 12.38 21.50 -3.13
CA GLU A 46 13.26 21.87 -2.01
C GLU A 46 12.69 23.02 -1.17
N ASN A 47 11.92 23.92 -1.78
CA ASN A 47 11.26 25.03 -1.09
C ASN A 47 9.99 24.64 -0.32
N THR A 48 9.56 23.37 -0.38
CA THR A 48 8.43 22.90 0.44
C THR A 48 8.94 22.43 1.80
N SER A 49 8.19 22.71 2.87
CA SER A 49 8.63 22.37 4.24
C SER A 49 8.80 20.86 4.48
N HIS A 50 8.12 20.02 3.69
CA HIS A 50 8.15 18.55 3.81
C HIS A 50 8.10 17.84 2.44
N PRO A 51 9.19 17.86 1.64
CA PRO A 51 9.17 17.34 0.27
C PRO A 51 8.82 15.85 0.22
N MET A 52 9.28 15.07 1.20
CA MET A 52 9.10 13.61 1.22
C MET A 52 7.75 13.15 1.79
N GLN A 53 6.86 14.06 2.20
CA GLN A 53 5.57 13.71 2.80
C GLN A 53 4.63 13.06 1.78
N THR A 54 4.57 13.58 0.56
CA THR A 54 3.71 13.02 -0.50
C THR A 54 4.09 11.57 -0.81
N ALA A 55 5.39 11.33 -1.01
CA ALA A 55 5.95 10.00 -1.26
C ALA A 55 5.67 9.04 -0.10
N LEU A 56 5.84 9.52 1.15
CA LEU A 56 5.55 8.76 2.35
C LEU A 56 4.10 8.27 2.37
N MET A 57 3.13 9.17 2.17
CA MET A 57 1.71 8.84 2.28
C MET A 57 1.27 7.82 1.23
N LEU A 58 1.74 7.99 -0.01
CA LEU A 58 1.44 7.06 -1.10
C LEU A 58 2.03 5.67 -0.83
N ARG A 59 3.30 5.58 -0.46
CA ARG A 59 3.96 4.30 -0.15
C ARG A 59 3.39 3.66 1.10
N LEU A 60 3.05 4.44 2.12
CA LEU A 60 2.45 3.94 3.36
C LEU A 60 1.09 3.29 3.09
N ALA A 61 0.28 3.82 2.16
CA ALA A 61 -0.96 3.17 1.74
C ALA A 61 -0.71 1.74 1.21
N LEU A 62 0.37 1.55 0.44
CA LEU A 62 0.78 0.22 -0.05
C LEU A 62 1.29 -0.68 1.08
N VAL A 63 2.11 -0.16 2.01
CA VAL A 63 2.57 -0.91 3.20
C VAL A 63 1.37 -1.41 4.02
N LEU A 64 0.38 -0.56 4.25
CA LEU A 64 -0.83 -0.90 5.00
C LEU A 64 -1.67 -1.94 4.25
N LEU A 65 -1.76 -1.85 2.91
CA LEU A 65 -2.39 -2.89 2.09
C LEU A 65 -1.68 -4.26 2.24
N ILE A 66 -0.35 -4.28 2.23
CA ILE A 66 0.46 -5.49 2.42
C ILE A 66 0.16 -6.12 3.78
N TRP A 67 0.14 -5.33 4.86
CA TRP A 67 -0.18 -5.83 6.20
C TRP A 67 -1.61 -6.37 6.29
N MET A 68 -2.57 -5.66 5.69
CA MET A 68 -3.97 -6.10 5.64
C MET A 68 -4.11 -7.43 4.91
N LEU A 69 -3.41 -7.59 3.77
CA LEU A 69 -3.35 -8.84 3.03
C LEU A 69 -2.71 -9.96 3.86
N ALA A 70 -1.61 -9.69 4.56
CA ALA A 70 -0.92 -10.66 5.40
C ALA A 70 -1.83 -11.19 6.52
N LEU A 71 -2.54 -10.29 7.20
CA LEU A 71 -3.54 -10.66 8.21
C LEU A 71 -4.65 -11.52 7.61
N HIS A 72 -5.17 -11.16 6.43
CA HIS A 72 -6.20 -11.96 5.76
C HIS A 72 -5.67 -13.33 5.31
N VAL A 73 -4.45 -13.42 4.79
CA VAL A 73 -3.84 -14.68 4.38
C VAL A 73 -3.72 -15.63 5.56
N ARG A 74 -3.29 -15.11 6.72
CA ARG A 74 -3.19 -15.88 7.96
C ARG A 74 -4.55 -16.27 8.54
N TYR A 75 -5.50 -15.34 8.56
CA TYR A 75 -6.77 -15.51 9.26
C TYR A 75 -7.78 -16.35 8.48
N ASN A 76 -7.85 -16.20 7.15
CA ASN A 76 -8.91 -16.79 6.34
C ASN A 76 -8.53 -18.11 5.66
N PHE A 77 -7.25 -18.34 5.34
CA PHE A 77 -6.84 -19.56 4.64
C PHE A 77 -6.33 -20.63 5.60
N ASN A 78 -6.83 -21.86 5.42
CA ASN A 78 -6.33 -23.03 6.15
C ASN A 78 -4.84 -23.25 5.87
N ALA A 79 -4.13 -23.86 6.83
CA ALA A 79 -2.70 -24.05 6.78
C ALA A 79 -2.21 -24.73 5.48
N ASN A 80 -3.01 -25.66 4.94
CA ASN A 80 -2.70 -26.48 3.76
C ASN A 80 -3.50 -26.08 2.50
N GLY A 81 -4.23 -24.97 2.52
CA GLY A 81 -5.09 -24.56 1.41
C GLY A 81 -4.30 -23.90 0.27
N ARG A 82 -4.63 -24.23 -1.00
CA ARG A 82 -4.04 -23.59 -2.19
C ARG A 82 -4.12 -22.05 -2.16
N GLY A 83 -5.16 -21.49 -1.55
CA GLY A 83 -5.33 -20.04 -1.40
C GLY A 83 -4.25 -19.36 -0.55
N ARG A 84 -3.60 -20.08 0.38
CA ARG A 84 -2.51 -19.54 1.19
C ARG A 84 -1.25 -19.30 0.35
N TRP A 85 -0.92 -20.24 -0.54
CA TRP A 85 0.20 -20.10 -1.47
C TRP A 85 -0.01 -18.97 -2.47
N ALA A 86 -1.22 -18.86 -3.02
CA ALA A 86 -1.60 -17.71 -3.84
C ALA A 86 -1.44 -16.39 -3.04
N GLY A 87 -1.86 -16.38 -1.78
CA GLY A 87 -1.68 -15.23 -0.90
C GLY A 87 -0.23 -14.85 -0.66
N TYR A 88 0.65 -15.83 -0.43
CA TYR A 88 2.09 -15.59 -0.31
C TYR A 88 2.72 -15.08 -1.61
N ALA A 89 2.31 -15.62 -2.76
CA ALA A 89 2.79 -15.13 -4.04
C ALA A 89 2.43 -13.65 -4.25
N VAL A 90 1.18 -13.25 -3.92
CA VAL A 90 0.75 -11.86 -4.01
C VAL A 90 1.48 -10.97 -3.00
N LEU A 91 1.68 -11.43 -1.76
CA LEU A 91 2.45 -10.69 -0.75
C LEU A 91 3.89 -10.44 -1.21
N LEU A 92 4.55 -11.46 -1.76
CA LEU A 92 5.90 -11.33 -2.30
C LEU A 92 5.94 -10.35 -3.48
N ALA A 93 4.94 -10.40 -4.37
CA ALA A 93 4.84 -9.45 -5.48
C ALA A 93 4.68 -7.99 -5.00
N LEU A 94 3.84 -7.75 -3.99
CA LEU A 94 3.66 -6.41 -3.42
C LEU A 94 4.89 -5.93 -2.63
N LEU A 95 5.59 -6.83 -1.93
CA LEU A 95 6.85 -6.51 -1.26
C LEU A 95 7.95 -6.17 -2.27
N ALA A 96 8.04 -6.93 -3.37
CA ALA A 96 8.95 -6.62 -4.47
C ALA A 96 8.64 -5.25 -5.08
N ALA A 97 7.36 -4.88 -5.17
CA ALA A 97 6.93 -3.57 -5.62
C ALA A 97 7.31 -2.41 -4.67
N ILE A 98 7.77 -2.68 -3.43
CA ILE A 98 8.32 -1.66 -2.51
C ILE A 98 9.78 -1.87 -2.14
N PHE A 99 10.46 -2.74 -2.88
CA PHE A 99 11.87 -2.97 -2.70
C PHE A 99 12.67 -1.69 -3.00
N PRO A 100 13.62 -1.28 -2.12
CA PRO A 100 14.43 -0.09 -2.37
C PRO A 100 15.37 -0.30 -3.57
N PRO A 101 15.68 0.78 -4.33
CA PRO A 101 16.70 0.74 -5.38
C PRO A 101 18.06 0.29 -4.79
N LEU A 102 18.83 -0.47 -5.57
CA LEU A 102 20.15 -0.97 -5.14
C LEU A 102 21.18 0.18 -5.04
N GLU A 103 20.89 1.30 -5.70
CA GLU A 103 21.59 2.57 -5.66
C GLU A 103 21.70 3.13 -4.24
N ILE A 104 20.89 2.66 -3.27
CA ILE A 104 21.09 3.00 -1.85
C ILE A 104 22.48 2.61 -1.32
N LEU A 105 23.11 1.60 -1.92
CA LEU A 105 24.46 1.16 -1.55
C LEU A 105 25.54 2.13 -2.04
N THR A 106 25.27 2.84 -3.14
CA THR A 106 26.19 3.84 -3.72
C THR A 106 25.87 5.26 -3.27
N GLU A 107 24.59 5.56 -3.00
CA GLU A 107 24.09 6.88 -2.58
C GLU A 107 23.32 6.80 -1.26
N PRO A 108 23.97 6.43 -0.14
CA PRO A 108 23.29 6.22 1.13
C PRO A 108 22.70 7.50 1.73
N GLN A 109 23.13 8.68 1.26
CA GLN A 109 22.62 9.97 1.75
C GLN A 109 21.31 10.41 1.09
N ASN A 110 20.86 9.72 0.04
CA ASN A 110 19.62 10.04 -0.64
C ASN A 110 18.42 9.75 0.28
N THR A 111 17.75 10.81 0.76
CA THR A 111 16.63 10.71 1.70
C THR A 111 15.45 9.90 1.14
N ASN A 112 15.23 9.92 -0.18
CA ASN A 112 14.18 9.13 -0.82
C ASN A 112 14.46 7.62 -0.67
N TYR A 113 15.70 7.20 -0.93
CA TYR A 113 16.10 5.80 -0.80
C TYR A 113 16.07 5.32 0.66
N GLN A 114 16.50 6.16 1.59
CA GLN A 114 16.38 5.88 3.03
C GLN A 114 14.92 5.69 3.44
N GLN A 115 14.02 6.59 3.03
CA GLN A 115 12.59 6.47 3.35
C GLN A 115 12.00 5.18 2.78
N GLN A 116 12.32 4.83 1.54
CA GLN A 116 11.85 3.60 0.91
C GLN A 116 12.39 2.35 1.62
N ALA A 117 13.66 2.34 2.02
CA ALA A 117 14.25 1.23 2.77
C ALA A 117 13.61 1.06 4.16
N ILE A 118 13.27 2.16 4.85
CA ILE A 118 12.55 2.13 6.13
C ILE A 118 11.14 1.55 5.93
N LEU A 119 10.42 2.01 4.90
CA LEU A 119 9.07 1.52 4.60
C LEU A 119 9.05 0.06 4.17
N PHE A 120 10.03 -0.37 3.37
CA PHE A 120 10.20 -1.78 3.02
C PHE A 120 10.47 -2.63 4.26
N SER A 121 11.38 -2.17 5.13
CA SER A 121 11.69 -2.85 6.39
C SER A 121 10.45 -2.96 7.29
N ALA A 122 9.67 -1.89 7.40
CA ALA A 122 8.38 -1.90 8.12
C ALA A 122 7.38 -2.87 7.46
N ALA A 123 7.29 -2.88 6.13
CA ALA A 123 6.43 -3.80 5.39
C ALA A 123 6.77 -5.27 5.71
N VAL A 124 8.04 -5.63 5.67
CA VAL A 124 8.54 -6.98 5.99
C VAL A 124 8.25 -7.34 7.44
N LEU A 125 8.66 -6.49 8.40
CA LEU A 125 8.47 -6.77 9.83
C LEU A 125 6.98 -6.90 10.20
N GLY A 126 6.14 -5.98 9.72
CA GLY A 126 4.70 -6.05 9.96
C GLY A 126 4.06 -7.27 9.30
N THR A 127 4.54 -7.69 8.13
CA THR A 127 4.11 -8.95 7.49
C THR A 127 4.49 -10.17 8.33
N MET A 128 5.73 -10.24 8.82
CA MET A 128 6.18 -11.33 9.69
C MET A 128 5.33 -11.41 10.96
N VAL A 129 5.07 -10.27 11.59
CA VAL A 129 4.22 -10.16 12.79
C VAL A 129 2.77 -10.57 12.48
N ALA A 130 2.20 -10.11 11.37
CA ALA A 130 0.85 -10.48 10.94
C ALA A 130 0.73 -12.00 10.69
N LEU A 131 1.73 -12.61 10.05
CA LEU A 131 1.74 -14.04 9.73
C LEU A 131 2.05 -14.92 10.95
N SER A 132 2.74 -14.42 11.97
CA SER A 132 3.05 -15.15 13.21
C SER A 132 1.79 -15.60 13.97
N GLY A 133 0.69 -14.85 13.83
CA GLY A 133 -0.54 -15.09 14.56
C GLY A 133 -0.56 -14.54 16.00
N TRP A 134 0.40 -13.69 16.38
CA TRP A 134 0.39 -13.04 17.70
C TRP A 134 -0.95 -12.33 17.97
N PHE A 135 -1.49 -11.63 16.98
CA PHE A 135 -2.68 -10.80 17.15
C PHE A 135 -4.00 -11.47 16.73
N MET A 136 -4.08 -12.81 16.68
CA MET A 136 -5.27 -13.51 16.17
C MET A 136 -6.58 -13.10 16.85
N ARG A 137 -6.54 -12.77 18.15
CA ARG A 137 -7.70 -12.26 18.90
C ARG A 137 -8.21 -10.91 18.40
N TYR A 138 -7.31 -10.05 17.91
CA TYR A 138 -7.60 -8.67 17.51
C TYR A 138 -7.54 -8.46 15.99
N THR A 139 -7.29 -9.52 15.20
CA THR A 139 -7.05 -9.43 13.75
C THR A 139 -8.12 -8.64 13.02
N ARG A 140 -9.40 -8.81 13.35
CA ARG A 140 -10.49 -8.07 12.68
C ARG A 140 -10.43 -6.56 12.92
N TRP A 141 -10.21 -6.17 14.17
CA TRP A 141 -10.05 -4.77 14.56
C TRP A 141 -8.81 -4.16 13.89
N LEU A 142 -7.70 -4.90 13.88
CA LEU A 142 -6.47 -4.48 13.22
C LEU A 142 -6.66 -4.31 11.72
N ILE A 143 -7.32 -5.25 11.02
CA ILE A 143 -7.63 -5.13 9.59
C ILE A 143 -8.39 -3.84 9.30
N ASN A 144 -9.43 -3.54 10.08
CA ASN A 144 -10.22 -2.33 9.86
C ASN A 144 -9.42 -1.06 10.18
N LEU A 145 -8.64 -1.05 11.26
CA LEU A 145 -7.80 0.09 11.62
C LEU A 145 -6.74 0.37 10.54
N ILE A 146 -6.06 -0.68 10.07
CA ILE A 146 -5.09 -0.63 8.98
C ILE A 146 -5.78 -0.16 7.68
N GLY A 147 -6.98 -0.66 7.39
CA GLY A 147 -7.77 -0.27 6.24
C GLY A 147 -8.17 1.21 6.25
N VAL A 148 -8.60 1.76 7.40
CA VAL A 148 -8.83 3.21 7.55
C VAL A 148 -7.53 3.98 7.27
N GLY A 149 -6.41 3.54 7.86
CA GLY A 149 -5.11 4.14 7.62
C GLY A 149 -4.74 4.15 6.13
N ALA A 150 -4.96 3.04 5.43
CA ALA A 150 -4.67 2.92 3.99
C ALA A 150 -5.52 3.89 3.15
N ILE A 151 -6.82 4.03 3.46
CA ILE A 151 -7.72 4.99 2.79
C ILE A 151 -7.25 6.42 3.05
N VAL A 152 -6.97 6.78 4.29
CA VAL A 152 -6.52 8.13 4.67
C VAL A 152 -5.20 8.47 4.00
N CYS A 153 -4.21 7.57 4.04
CA CYS A 153 -2.91 7.77 3.41
C CYS A 153 -3.03 7.88 1.88
N SER A 154 -3.88 7.07 1.26
CA SER A 154 -4.13 7.14 -0.18
C SER A 154 -4.76 8.47 -0.57
N PHE A 155 -5.81 8.91 0.12
CA PHE A 155 -6.49 10.17 -0.18
C PHE A 155 -5.60 11.39 0.07
N ALA A 156 -4.93 11.44 1.23
CA ALA A 156 -4.00 12.51 1.57
C ALA A 156 -2.80 12.56 0.59
N GLY A 157 -2.25 11.39 0.23
CA GLY A 157 -1.16 11.27 -0.74
C GLY A 157 -1.56 11.77 -2.13
N LEU A 158 -2.76 11.43 -2.61
CA LEU A 158 -3.26 11.90 -3.92
C LEU A 158 -3.53 13.41 -3.93
N LEU A 159 -4.09 13.96 -2.85
CA LEU A 159 -4.26 15.41 -2.71
C LEU A 159 -2.92 16.15 -2.70
N ALA A 160 -1.94 15.62 -1.96
CA ALA A 160 -0.59 16.20 -1.93
C ALA A 160 0.10 16.09 -3.31
N ALA A 161 -0.03 14.95 -3.99
CA ALA A 161 0.49 14.75 -5.34
C ALA A 161 -0.15 15.71 -6.35
N ARG A 162 -1.45 15.97 -6.24
CA ARG A 162 -2.15 16.95 -7.06
C ARG A 162 -1.53 18.33 -6.94
N ASN A 163 -1.38 18.80 -5.70
CA ASN A 163 -0.84 20.13 -5.43
C ASN A 163 0.59 20.27 -5.94
N LEU A 164 1.37 19.19 -5.82
CA LEU A 164 2.74 19.11 -6.31
C LEU A 164 2.82 19.20 -7.84
N LEU A 165 1.98 18.44 -8.56
CA LEU A 165 1.90 18.49 -10.02
C LEU A 165 1.47 19.87 -10.53
N ILE A 166 0.52 20.52 -9.84
CA ILE A 166 0.13 21.92 -10.15
C ILE A 166 1.32 22.86 -9.93
N GLY A 167 2.06 22.69 -8.84
CA GLY A 167 3.27 23.48 -8.55
C GLY A 167 4.35 23.32 -9.63
N PHE A 168 4.44 22.14 -10.24
CA PHE A 168 5.32 21.88 -11.39
C PHE A 168 4.74 22.30 -12.74
N SER A 169 3.56 22.93 -12.77
CA SER A 169 2.86 23.27 -14.01
C SER A 169 2.62 22.07 -14.94
N MET A 170 2.49 20.86 -14.36
CA MET A 170 2.20 19.63 -15.09
C MET A 170 0.69 19.38 -15.16
N PRO A 171 0.17 18.76 -16.24
CA PRO A 171 -1.23 18.38 -16.33
C PRO A 171 -1.58 17.34 -15.25
N VAL A 172 -2.57 17.66 -14.43
CA VAL A 172 -3.09 16.74 -13.39
C VAL A 172 -4.13 15.82 -14.01
N ILE A 173 -3.68 14.66 -14.48
CA ILE A 173 -4.57 13.60 -14.98
C ILE A 173 -4.31 12.34 -14.16
N PHE A 174 -5.11 12.13 -13.12
CA PHE A 174 -5.12 10.86 -12.39
C PHE A 174 -6.07 9.87 -13.07
N GLY A 175 -5.70 8.59 -13.09
CA GLY A 175 -6.61 7.53 -13.45
C GLY A 175 -7.65 7.25 -12.36
N TRP A 176 -8.61 6.37 -12.64
CA TRP A 176 -9.62 5.89 -11.69
C TRP A 176 -9.04 5.03 -10.55
N GLY A 177 -7.75 4.72 -10.60
CA GLY A 177 -7.07 3.83 -9.65
C GLY A 177 -7.23 4.22 -8.18
N GLY A 178 -7.08 5.51 -7.85
CA GLY A 178 -7.24 5.97 -6.47
C GLY A 178 -8.63 5.71 -5.90
N PHE A 179 -9.66 5.95 -6.71
CA PHE A 179 -11.05 5.67 -6.34
C PHE A 179 -11.29 4.16 -6.18
N LEU A 180 -10.82 3.35 -7.13
CA LEU A 180 -10.94 1.89 -7.09
C LEU A 180 -10.21 1.28 -5.89
N PHE A 181 -9.05 1.83 -5.50
CA PHE A 181 -8.30 1.42 -4.31
C PHE A 181 -9.14 1.63 -3.06
N VAL A 182 -9.67 2.84 -2.85
CA VAL A 182 -10.50 3.18 -1.68
C VAL A 182 -11.75 2.31 -1.63
N LEU A 183 -12.41 2.12 -2.77
CA LEU A 183 -13.61 1.30 -2.88
C LEU A 183 -13.31 -0.17 -2.52
N ALA A 184 -12.25 -0.75 -3.07
CA ALA A 184 -11.88 -2.14 -2.83
C ALA A 184 -11.49 -2.38 -1.36
N VAL A 185 -10.70 -1.47 -0.77
CA VAL A 185 -10.35 -1.52 0.65
C VAL A 185 -11.60 -1.37 1.52
N GLY A 186 -12.45 -0.38 1.26
CA GLY A 186 -13.69 -0.15 2.02
C GLY A 186 -14.65 -1.34 1.96
N MET A 187 -14.83 -1.95 0.78
CA MET A 187 -15.63 -3.17 0.62
C MET A 187 -15.03 -4.35 1.39
N SER A 188 -13.70 -4.51 1.36
CA SER A 188 -13.03 -5.57 2.10
C SER A 188 -13.27 -5.46 3.62
N MET A 189 -13.24 -4.23 4.15
CA MET A 189 -13.54 -3.94 5.56
C MET A 189 -15.01 -4.20 5.90
N ALA A 190 -15.94 -3.76 5.06
CA ALA A 190 -17.37 -4.00 5.25
C ALA A 190 -17.69 -5.50 5.27
N ILE A 191 -17.10 -6.29 4.37
CA ILE A 191 -17.29 -7.74 4.37
C ILE A 191 -16.68 -8.34 5.65
N ASN A 192 -15.48 -7.91 6.05
CA ASN A 192 -14.79 -8.38 7.25
C ASN A 192 -15.60 -8.13 8.54
N THR A 193 -16.33 -7.01 8.63
CA THR A 193 -17.22 -6.71 9.76
C THR A 193 -18.53 -7.49 9.72
N LEU A 194 -19.10 -7.71 8.53
CA LEU A 194 -20.39 -8.39 8.36
C LEU A 194 -20.32 -9.91 8.57
N THR A 195 -19.16 -10.55 8.39
CA THR A 195 -18.98 -12.01 8.61
C THR A 195 -19.01 -12.45 10.08
N ARG A 196 -19.67 -11.67 10.96
CA ARG A 196 -19.71 -11.82 12.43
C ARG A 196 -20.43 -13.09 12.92
N SER A 197 -21.20 -13.78 12.06
CA SER A 197 -22.29 -14.67 12.50
C SER A 197 -21.98 -16.17 12.54
N SER A 198 -20.76 -16.63 12.24
CA SER A 198 -20.48 -18.08 12.13
C SER A 198 -19.23 -18.57 12.83
N ASP A 199 -18.58 -17.76 13.67
CA ASP A 199 -17.54 -18.30 14.55
C ASP A 199 -18.21 -18.99 15.74
N PRO A 200 -18.04 -20.33 15.91
CA PRO A 200 -18.42 -20.98 17.14
C PRO A 200 -17.51 -20.44 18.24
N VAL A 201 -18.07 -19.60 19.09
CA VAL A 201 -17.44 -19.21 20.35
C VAL A 201 -17.27 -20.48 21.20
N SER A 202 -16.01 -20.84 21.41
CA SER A 202 -15.45 -21.66 22.51
C SER A 202 -16.11 -23.01 22.83
N LYS A 203 -15.35 -24.08 22.59
CA LYS A 203 -15.10 -25.06 23.67
C LYS A 203 -13.81 -24.65 24.36
#